data_AF-A0A9X0I9G4-F1
#
_entry.id   AF-A0A9X0I9G4-F1
#
_cell.length_a   1.000
_cell.length_b   1.000
_cell.length_c   1.000
_cell.angle_alpha   90.00
_cell.angle_beta   90.00
_cell.angle_gamma   90.00
#
_symmetry.space_group_name_H-M   'P 1'
#
loop_
_entity.id
_entity.type
_entity.pdbx_description
1 polymer ?
#
loop_
_entity_poly.entity_id
_entity_poly.type
_entity_poly.pdbx_seq_one_letter_code
_entity_poly.pdbx_strand_id
1 'polypeptide(L)'
;MTAEPVTDRGIWFRVETGSPGSALRRAAERLGEQLGLPDGRVADLAIVAAELTSNLIKHAEDGVLLLRPVRRELDAGVELVAIDSGPGMIDLVDSARDGHSTTGTLGIGLGAIVRQASWFDAYSQPGRGTVIAVQVFADAAAERPWVGGVIRPLTGETISGDGYAWRTIGERRQVLVTDGLGHGPLAAAATDAALAAFRAAPAAAPAEVVSHLHRALSHTRGAALAVAEPDPAAGLLRYAGLGNISGVVATGDGRRRGLVSLPGIAGHQRPTIRQYDYPFDADSLLIMHSDGVVDRWRLADYPGLTGRSPLVVAATLLRDAGIRRDDAGVLVARPW
;
A
#
# COMPACT_ATOMS: atom_id res chain seq x y z
N MET A 1 -11.95 -18.23 -22.16
CA MET A 1 -12.01 -17.87 -20.73
C MET A 1 -11.60 -16.41 -20.61
N THR A 2 -12.55 -15.49 -20.68
CA THR A 2 -12.32 -14.07 -20.42
C THR A 2 -11.99 -13.92 -18.95
N ALA A 3 -10.71 -13.70 -18.64
CA ALA A 3 -10.30 -13.45 -17.26
C ALA A 3 -10.85 -12.09 -16.82
N GLU A 4 -11.27 -12.01 -15.55
CA GLU A 4 -11.76 -10.78 -14.95
C GLU A 4 -10.75 -9.64 -15.08
N PRO A 5 -11.20 -8.39 -15.29
CA PRO A 5 -10.33 -7.23 -15.33
C PRO A 5 -9.64 -7.02 -13.98
N VAL A 6 -8.36 -6.64 -14.00
CA VAL A 6 -7.65 -6.23 -12.78
C VAL A 6 -8.24 -4.91 -12.32
N THR A 7 -8.82 -4.88 -11.13
CA THR A 7 -9.36 -3.65 -10.53
C THR A 7 -8.23 -2.75 -10.04
N ASP A 8 -8.52 -1.48 -9.73
CA ASP A 8 -7.54 -0.58 -9.10
C ASP A 8 -6.97 -1.12 -7.77
N ARG A 9 -7.67 -2.09 -7.13
CA ARG A 9 -7.22 -2.75 -5.90
C ARG A 9 -6.17 -3.84 -6.15
N GLY A 10 -6.00 -4.27 -7.41
CA GLY A 10 -5.05 -5.31 -7.80
C GLY A 10 -5.52 -6.73 -7.60
N ILE A 11 -4.63 -7.67 -7.89
CA ILE A 11 -4.80 -9.11 -7.69
C ILE A 11 -3.61 -9.62 -6.87
N TRP A 12 -3.91 -10.43 -5.86
CA TRP A 12 -2.91 -11.13 -5.07
C TRP A 12 -2.66 -12.53 -5.60
N PHE A 13 -1.38 -12.90 -5.70
CA PHE A 13 -0.90 -14.22 -6.05
C PHE A 13 -0.18 -14.82 -4.85
N ARG A 14 -0.58 -16.02 -4.44
CA ARG A 14 0.22 -16.84 -3.53
C ARG A 14 1.21 -17.65 -4.37
N VAL A 15 2.49 -17.55 -4.04
CA VAL A 15 3.57 -18.18 -4.79
C VAL A 15 4.10 -19.36 -4.00
N GLU A 16 3.82 -20.57 -4.49
CA GLU A 16 4.20 -21.83 -3.84
C GLU A 16 5.02 -22.70 -4.79
N THR A 17 5.82 -23.61 -4.24
CA THR A 17 6.60 -24.58 -5.01
C THR A 17 5.67 -25.44 -5.88
N GLY A 18 5.81 -25.33 -7.20
CA GLY A 18 4.94 -26.02 -8.18
C GLY A 18 3.81 -25.15 -8.75
N SER A 19 3.62 -23.93 -8.25
CA SER A 19 2.71 -22.96 -8.85
C SER A 19 3.24 -22.51 -10.22
N PRO A 20 2.43 -22.48 -11.29
CA PRO A 20 2.90 -22.04 -12.59
C PRO A 20 3.19 -20.53 -12.54
N GLY A 21 4.45 -20.13 -12.42
CA GLY A 21 4.87 -18.71 -12.50
C GLY A 21 4.41 -18.01 -13.79
N SER A 22 4.04 -18.79 -14.79
CA SER A 22 3.39 -18.33 -16.02
C SER A 22 2.06 -17.60 -15.80
N ALA A 23 1.32 -17.85 -14.71
CA ALA A 23 0.04 -17.20 -14.45
C ALA A 23 0.21 -15.71 -14.10
N LEU A 24 1.12 -15.40 -13.17
CA LEU A 24 1.44 -14.02 -12.81
C LEU A 24 2.04 -13.27 -13.99
N ARG A 25 2.99 -13.89 -14.72
CA ARG A 25 3.59 -13.28 -15.90
C ARG A 25 2.53 -12.87 -16.93
N ARG A 26 1.62 -13.79 -17.28
CA ARG A 26 0.50 -13.49 -18.19
C ARG A 26 -0.44 -12.42 -17.65
N ALA A 27 -0.65 -12.37 -16.34
CA ALA A 27 -1.47 -11.32 -15.73
C ALA A 27 -0.79 -9.94 -15.85
N ALA A 28 0.52 -9.86 -15.63
CA ALA A 28 1.30 -8.64 -15.76
C ALA A 28 1.36 -8.17 -17.22
N GLU A 29 1.62 -9.07 -18.17
CA GLU A 29 1.62 -8.78 -19.61
C GLU A 29 0.27 -8.17 -20.04
N ARG A 30 -0.83 -8.85 -19.73
CA ARG A 30 -2.18 -8.37 -20.06
C ARG A 30 -2.52 -7.05 -19.41
N LEU A 31 -2.13 -6.83 -18.15
CA LEU A 31 -2.38 -5.55 -17.49
C LEU A 31 -1.60 -4.43 -18.17
N GLY A 32 -0.34 -4.68 -18.56
CA GLY A 32 0.45 -3.75 -19.35
C GLY A 32 -0.20 -3.40 -20.68
N GLU A 33 -0.68 -4.41 -21.43
CA GLU A 33 -1.43 -4.22 -22.68
C GLU A 33 -2.71 -3.40 -22.46
N GLN A 34 -3.48 -3.70 -21.42
CA GLN A 34 -4.71 -2.99 -21.07
C GLN A 34 -4.48 -1.52 -20.71
N LEU A 35 -3.32 -1.21 -20.13
CA LEU A 35 -2.90 0.16 -19.82
C LEU A 35 -2.23 0.87 -21.00
N GLY A 36 -2.08 0.21 -22.15
CA GLY A 36 -1.47 0.79 -23.35
C GLY A 36 0.04 0.94 -23.27
N LEU A 37 0.73 0.10 -22.47
CA LEU A 37 2.19 0.10 -22.44
C LEU A 37 2.77 -0.36 -23.79
N PRO A 38 3.89 0.22 -24.26
CA PRO A 38 4.57 -0.26 -25.46
C PRO A 38 5.04 -1.72 -25.31
N ASP A 39 5.09 -2.47 -26.41
CA ASP A 39 5.47 -3.89 -26.45
C ASP A 39 6.79 -4.18 -25.69
N GLY A 40 7.78 -3.28 -25.81
CA GLY A 40 9.04 -3.40 -25.06
C GLY A 40 8.85 -3.35 -23.54
N ARG A 41 7.98 -2.46 -23.04
CA ARG A 41 7.68 -2.35 -21.61
C ARG A 41 6.81 -3.49 -21.10
N VAL A 42 5.96 -4.07 -21.95
CA VAL A 42 5.24 -5.32 -21.65
C VAL A 42 6.22 -6.49 -21.50
N ALA A 43 7.24 -6.58 -22.38
CA ALA A 43 8.30 -7.57 -22.24
C ALA A 43 9.14 -7.37 -20.97
N ASP A 44 9.46 -6.13 -20.62
CA ASP A 44 10.15 -5.79 -19.36
C ASP A 44 9.35 -6.24 -18.14
N LEU A 45 8.03 -6.02 -18.15
CA LEU A 45 7.12 -6.51 -17.11
C LEU A 45 7.14 -8.03 -16.97
N ALA A 46 7.17 -8.74 -18.10
CA ALA A 46 7.24 -10.20 -18.10
C ALA A 46 8.53 -10.72 -17.43
N ILE A 47 9.65 -10.04 -17.65
CA ILE A 47 10.94 -10.36 -17.00
C ILE A 47 10.85 -10.08 -15.50
N VAL A 48 10.39 -8.89 -15.11
CA VAL A 48 10.23 -8.52 -13.68
C VAL A 48 9.34 -9.53 -12.95
N ALA A 49 8.19 -9.88 -13.53
CA ALA A 49 7.27 -10.86 -12.94
C ALA A 49 7.91 -12.24 -12.80
N ALA A 50 8.67 -12.69 -13.79
CA ALA A 50 9.35 -13.99 -13.75
C ALA A 50 10.44 -14.03 -12.68
N GLU A 51 11.25 -12.98 -12.56
CA GLU A 51 12.33 -12.90 -11.58
C GLU A 51 11.78 -12.78 -10.14
N LEU A 52 10.78 -11.93 -9.91
CA LEU A 52 10.11 -11.84 -8.60
C LEU A 52 9.51 -13.19 -8.19
N THR A 53 8.84 -13.89 -9.12
CA THR A 53 8.30 -15.22 -8.87
C THR A 53 9.41 -16.23 -8.54
N SER A 54 10.50 -16.22 -9.31
CA SER A 54 11.63 -17.12 -9.11
C SER A 54 12.25 -16.91 -7.73
N ASN A 55 12.43 -15.66 -7.32
CA ASN A 55 12.96 -15.32 -6.01
C ASN A 55 12.06 -15.82 -4.88
N LEU A 56 10.74 -15.62 -4.99
CA LEU A 56 9.79 -16.15 -4.01
C LEU A 56 9.85 -17.68 -3.93
N ILE A 57 9.85 -18.40 -5.06
CA ILE A 57 9.91 -19.88 -5.06
C ILE A 57 11.21 -20.40 -4.43
N LYS A 58 12.35 -19.73 -4.70
CA LYS A 58 13.66 -20.21 -4.26
C LYS A 58 13.97 -19.87 -2.81
N HIS A 59 13.42 -18.78 -2.27
CA HIS A 59 13.89 -18.19 -1.03
C HIS A 59 12.81 -17.89 0.01
N ALA A 60 11.52 -17.80 -0.39
CA ALA A 60 10.45 -17.56 0.57
C ALA A 60 10.03 -18.84 1.28
N GLU A 61 9.66 -18.72 2.55
CA GLU A 61 8.90 -19.77 3.26
C GLU A 61 7.39 -19.61 2.99
N ASP A 62 6.90 -18.37 3.03
CA ASP A 62 5.58 -17.96 2.51
C ASP A 62 5.80 -16.67 1.71
N GLY A 63 5.29 -16.64 0.48
CA GLY A 63 5.53 -15.61 -0.50
C GLY A 63 4.25 -15.22 -1.22
N VAL A 64 3.97 -13.92 -1.24
CA VAL A 64 2.82 -13.36 -1.97
C VAL A 64 3.27 -12.23 -2.88
N LEU A 65 2.53 -12.03 -3.95
CA LEU A 65 2.76 -10.94 -4.89
C LEU A 65 1.45 -10.22 -5.21
N LEU A 66 1.45 -8.90 -5.02
CA LEU A 66 0.38 -8.01 -5.47
C LEU A 66 0.73 -7.45 -6.86
N LEU A 67 -0.20 -7.58 -7.80
CA LEU A 67 -0.14 -6.96 -9.13
C LEU A 67 -1.29 -5.96 -9.25
N ARG A 68 -1.02 -4.69 -9.57
CA ARG A 68 -2.07 -3.67 -9.73
C ARG A 68 -1.70 -2.56 -10.70
N PRO A 69 -2.67 -1.81 -11.26
CA PRO A 69 -2.37 -0.55 -11.92
C PRO A 69 -1.89 0.48 -10.89
N VAL A 70 -0.96 1.34 -11.32
CA VAL A 70 -0.56 2.56 -10.61
C VAL A 70 -0.75 3.74 -11.57
N ARG A 71 -1.27 4.86 -11.06
CA ARG A 71 -1.58 6.04 -11.87
C ARG A 71 -0.82 7.24 -11.31
N ARG A 72 -0.25 8.05 -12.20
CA ARG A 72 0.22 9.41 -11.90
C ARG A 72 -0.71 10.38 -12.61
N GLU A 73 -0.43 11.68 -12.51
CA GLU A 73 -1.29 12.70 -13.12
C GLU A 73 -1.47 12.51 -14.63
N LEU A 74 -0.43 12.09 -15.34
CA LEU A 74 -0.40 12.06 -16.81
C LEU A 74 -0.18 10.66 -17.41
N ASP A 75 0.20 9.68 -16.61
CA ASP A 75 0.48 8.32 -17.08
C ASP A 75 -0.06 7.23 -16.13
N ALA A 76 -0.07 6.01 -16.64
CA ALA A 76 -0.36 4.82 -15.87
C ALA A 76 0.71 3.77 -16.11
N GLY A 77 0.92 2.93 -15.11
CA GLY A 77 1.88 1.85 -15.13
C GLY A 77 1.37 0.65 -14.35
N VAL A 78 2.22 -0.36 -14.28
CA VAL A 78 1.96 -1.58 -13.53
C VAL A 78 2.87 -1.62 -12.31
N GLU A 79 2.29 -1.90 -11.16
CA GLU A 79 3.00 -2.08 -9.89
C GLU A 79 2.97 -3.55 -9.47
N LEU A 80 4.15 -4.08 -9.11
CA LEU A 80 4.32 -5.38 -8.49
C LEU A 80 4.92 -5.20 -7.10
N VAL A 81 4.29 -5.78 -6.08
CA VAL A 81 4.81 -5.80 -4.71
C VAL A 81 4.96 -7.25 -4.27
N ALA A 82 6.19 -7.73 -4.19
CA ALA A 82 6.53 -9.04 -3.65
C ALA A 82 6.81 -8.93 -2.15
N ILE A 83 6.22 -9.83 -1.37
CA ILE A 83 6.33 -9.87 0.08
C ILE A 83 6.61 -11.32 0.49
N ASP A 84 7.69 -11.54 1.21
CA ASP A 84 8.02 -12.84 1.81
C ASP A 84 8.43 -12.72 3.28
N SER A 85 8.26 -13.84 3.98
CA SER A 85 8.71 -14.08 5.35
C SER A 85 9.92 -15.04 5.40
N GLY A 86 10.73 -15.07 4.34
CA GLY A 86 11.92 -15.93 4.26
C GLY A 86 13.08 -15.45 5.16
N PRO A 87 14.31 -15.95 4.94
CA PRO A 87 15.46 -15.65 5.79
C PRO A 87 15.91 -14.17 5.74
N GLY A 88 15.46 -13.40 4.75
CA GLY A 88 15.90 -12.02 4.53
C GLY A 88 17.36 -11.91 4.07
N MET A 89 17.81 -10.68 3.84
CA MET A 89 19.13 -10.33 3.31
C MET A 89 19.72 -9.14 4.07
N ILE A 90 21.05 -9.10 4.19
CA ILE A 90 21.78 -8.01 4.87
C ILE A 90 21.98 -6.81 3.91
N ASP A 91 22.44 -7.04 2.68
CA ASP A 91 22.74 -5.97 1.71
C ASP A 91 22.05 -6.18 0.35
N LEU A 92 20.89 -5.54 0.17
CA LEU A 92 20.15 -5.50 -1.09
C LEU A 92 20.92 -4.77 -2.20
N VAL A 93 21.68 -3.72 -1.85
CA VAL A 93 22.36 -2.83 -2.82
C VAL A 93 23.59 -3.49 -3.44
N ASP A 94 24.39 -4.21 -2.64
CA ASP A 94 25.55 -4.95 -3.14
C ASP A 94 25.12 -6.19 -3.94
N SER A 95 24.02 -6.84 -3.52
CA SER A 95 23.40 -7.95 -4.27
C SER A 95 22.93 -7.53 -5.68
N ALA A 96 22.54 -6.27 -5.88
CA ALA A 96 22.10 -5.75 -7.18
C ALA A 96 23.27 -5.34 -8.12
N ARG A 97 24.45 -5.04 -7.58
CA ARG A 97 25.63 -4.58 -8.35
C ARG A 97 26.57 -5.70 -8.76
N ASP A 98 26.85 -6.65 -7.87
CA ASP A 98 28.00 -7.54 -8.06
C ASP A 98 27.67 -8.91 -8.64
N GLY A 99 26.39 -9.26 -8.83
CA GLY A 99 26.01 -10.61 -9.28
C GLY A 99 26.43 -11.74 -8.31
N HIS A 100 27.07 -11.40 -7.18
CA HIS A 100 27.59 -12.32 -6.18
C HIS A 100 26.61 -12.41 -5.01
N SER A 101 25.86 -13.51 -4.98
CA SER A 101 25.21 -13.98 -3.77
C SER A 101 26.00 -15.14 -3.17
N THR A 102 26.05 -15.23 -1.84
CA THR A 102 26.67 -16.34 -1.09
C THR A 102 25.95 -17.69 -1.26
N THR A 103 24.81 -17.68 -1.95
CA THR A 103 24.03 -18.84 -2.41
C THR A 103 23.67 -18.56 -3.86
N GLY A 104 24.43 -19.14 -4.80
CA GLY A 104 24.54 -18.69 -6.19
C GLY A 104 23.22 -18.36 -6.93
N THR A 105 23.32 -17.43 -7.89
CA THR A 105 22.33 -16.92 -8.87
C THR A 105 21.38 -15.77 -8.47
N LEU A 106 21.33 -15.33 -7.21
CA LEU A 106 20.42 -14.27 -6.76
C LEU A 106 20.74 -12.86 -7.29
N GLY A 107 22.02 -12.52 -7.49
CA GLY A 107 22.41 -11.17 -7.92
C GLY A 107 22.04 -10.85 -9.38
N ILE A 108 21.82 -11.86 -10.23
CA ILE A 108 21.43 -11.66 -11.63
C ILE A 108 19.95 -11.28 -11.73
N GLY A 109 19.09 -11.95 -10.96
CA GLY A 109 17.63 -11.73 -10.99
C GLY A 109 17.24 -10.36 -10.43
N LEU A 110 17.84 -9.94 -9.31
CA LEU A 110 17.61 -8.59 -8.77
C LEU A 110 18.13 -7.51 -9.71
N GLY A 111 19.32 -7.72 -10.30
CA GLY A 111 19.87 -6.81 -11.30
C GLY A 111 18.99 -6.69 -12.55
N ALA A 112 18.34 -7.78 -12.98
CA ALA A 112 17.35 -7.72 -14.05
C ALA A 112 16.17 -6.83 -13.64
N ILE A 113 15.51 -7.14 -12.51
CA ILE A 113 14.38 -6.34 -12.00
C ILE A 113 14.70 -4.84 -12.01
N VAL A 114 15.85 -4.44 -11.47
CA VAL A 114 16.26 -3.03 -11.41
C VAL A 114 16.48 -2.42 -12.79
N ARG A 115 17.05 -3.15 -13.75
CA ARG A 115 17.26 -2.66 -15.13
C ARG A 115 15.96 -2.47 -15.90
N GLN A 116 14.94 -3.27 -15.63
CA GLN A 116 13.64 -3.20 -16.31
C GLN A 116 12.68 -2.20 -15.64
N ALA A 117 12.86 -1.91 -14.36
CA ALA A 117 11.98 -1.04 -13.59
C ALA A 117 12.02 0.43 -14.04
N SER A 118 10.85 1.09 -14.08
CA SER A 118 10.78 2.56 -14.08
C SER A 118 11.01 3.12 -12.67
N TRP A 119 10.62 2.37 -11.64
CA TRP A 119 10.87 2.69 -10.24
C TRP A 119 11.02 1.40 -9.43
N PHE A 120 11.93 1.39 -8.46
CA PHE A 120 12.24 0.24 -7.61
C PHE A 120 12.57 0.71 -6.19
N ASP A 121 12.04 0.00 -5.20
CA ASP A 121 12.49 0.08 -3.81
C ASP A 121 12.31 -1.26 -3.12
N ALA A 122 13.11 -1.53 -2.10
CA ALA A 122 13.09 -2.79 -1.39
C ALA A 122 13.55 -2.63 0.06
N TYR A 123 13.06 -3.51 0.91
CA TYR A 123 13.48 -3.65 2.29
C TYR A 123 13.62 -5.13 2.63
N SER A 124 14.74 -5.50 3.24
CA SER A 124 14.97 -6.85 3.73
C SER A 124 15.60 -6.77 5.10
N GLN A 125 15.27 -7.73 5.96
CA GLN A 125 15.85 -7.83 7.28
C GLN A 125 16.11 -9.30 7.60
N PRO A 126 17.34 -9.66 8.03
CA PRO A 126 17.66 -11.03 8.41
C PRO A 126 16.67 -11.59 9.45
N GLY A 127 16.17 -12.79 9.19
CA GLY A 127 15.18 -13.48 10.01
C GLY A 127 13.76 -12.93 9.93
N ARG A 128 13.48 -11.94 9.05
CA ARG A 128 12.12 -11.37 8.87
C ARG A 128 11.60 -11.39 7.44
N GLY A 129 12.45 -11.68 6.45
CA GLY A 129 12.07 -11.75 5.04
C GLY A 129 12.22 -10.43 4.28
N THR A 130 11.72 -10.40 3.05
CA THR A 130 11.92 -9.29 2.10
C THR A 130 10.61 -8.71 1.57
N VAL A 131 10.64 -7.41 1.29
CA VAL A 131 9.62 -6.68 0.52
C VAL A 131 10.32 -6.02 -0.67
N ILE A 132 9.81 -6.25 -1.88
CA ILE A 132 10.28 -5.62 -3.11
C ILE A 132 9.08 -4.96 -3.80
N ALA A 133 9.19 -3.68 -4.11
CA ALA A 133 8.19 -2.94 -4.87
C ALA A 133 8.80 -2.43 -6.19
N VAL A 134 8.11 -2.70 -7.29
CA VAL A 134 8.55 -2.38 -8.64
C VAL A 134 7.41 -1.73 -9.41
N GLN A 135 7.69 -0.65 -10.13
CA GLN A 135 6.75 -0.06 -11.07
C GLN A 135 7.35 0.00 -12.47
N VAL A 136 6.53 -0.28 -13.47
CA VAL A 136 6.86 -0.16 -14.89
C VAL A 136 5.83 0.75 -15.56
N PHE A 137 6.32 1.86 -16.11
CA PHE A 137 5.57 2.84 -16.88
C PHE A 137 6.01 2.84 -18.34
N ALA A 138 5.21 3.46 -19.20
CA ALA A 138 5.59 3.72 -20.58
C ALA A 138 6.84 4.62 -20.66
N ASP A 139 6.85 5.69 -19.85
CA ASP A 139 7.96 6.64 -19.74
C ASP A 139 8.62 6.58 -18.35
N ALA A 140 9.94 6.78 -18.31
CA ALA A 140 10.77 6.57 -17.13
C ALA A 140 10.92 7.81 -16.22
N ALA A 141 9.87 8.62 -16.05
CA ALA A 141 9.91 9.68 -15.05
C ALA A 141 9.73 9.07 -13.66
N ALA A 142 10.73 9.14 -12.78
CA ALA A 142 10.61 8.66 -11.41
C ALA A 142 10.19 9.81 -10.50
N GLU A 143 8.92 9.82 -10.07
CA GLU A 143 8.49 10.67 -8.97
C GLU A 143 8.63 9.92 -7.64
N ARG A 144 9.07 10.61 -6.59
CA ARG A 144 9.07 10.05 -5.24
C ARG A 144 7.67 10.22 -4.64
N PRO A 145 6.91 9.14 -4.44
CA PRO A 145 5.56 9.27 -3.90
C PRO A 145 5.65 9.69 -2.42
N TRP A 146 4.92 10.74 -2.05
CA TRP A 146 4.77 11.17 -0.66
C TRP A 146 3.86 10.24 0.14
N VAL A 147 3.06 9.40 -0.53
CA VAL A 147 2.09 8.47 0.07
C VAL A 147 2.11 7.14 -0.67
N GLY A 148 1.87 6.06 0.05
CA GLY A 148 1.78 4.72 -0.50
C GLY A 148 0.99 3.82 0.45
N GLY A 149 0.36 2.79 -0.09
CA GLY A 149 -0.45 1.89 0.72
C GLY A 149 -0.62 0.53 0.07
N VAL A 150 -1.06 -0.43 0.86
CA VAL A 150 -1.33 -1.80 0.44
C VAL A 150 -2.55 -2.31 1.18
N ILE A 151 -3.39 -3.09 0.49
CA ILE A 151 -4.57 -3.74 1.05
C ILE A 151 -4.52 -5.20 0.66
N ARG A 152 -4.78 -6.09 1.61
CA ARG A 152 -4.91 -7.53 1.41
C ARG A 152 -6.31 -7.98 1.84
N PRO A 153 -7.05 -8.67 0.97
CA PRO A 153 -8.35 -9.21 1.34
C PRO A 153 -8.23 -10.29 2.41
N LEU A 154 -9.30 -10.48 3.20
CA LEU A 154 -9.47 -11.64 4.06
C LEU A 154 -9.24 -12.94 3.27
N THR A 155 -8.53 -13.90 3.86
CA THR A 155 -8.29 -15.21 3.23
C THR A 155 -9.60 -15.88 2.81
N GLY A 156 -9.73 -16.14 1.51
CA GLY A 156 -10.92 -16.73 0.88
C GLY A 156 -11.80 -15.72 0.15
N GLU A 157 -11.60 -14.42 0.37
CA GLU A 157 -12.25 -13.34 -0.36
C GLU A 157 -11.39 -12.88 -1.55
N THR A 158 -12.05 -12.44 -2.62
CA THR A 158 -11.39 -11.85 -3.80
C THR A 158 -11.32 -10.33 -3.72
N ILE A 159 -12.09 -9.72 -2.82
CA ILE A 159 -12.20 -8.28 -2.65
C ILE A 159 -12.23 -7.93 -1.17
N SER A 160 -11.55 -6.83 -0.81
CA SER A 160 -11.41 -6.41 0.58
C SER A 160 -12.52 -5.44 1.01
N GLY A 161 -12.93 -5.50 2.27
CA GLY A 161 -13.68 -4.44 2.94
C GLY A 161 -12.86 -3.17 3.15
N ASP A 162 -11.52 -3.26 3.15
CA ASP A 162 -10.63 -2.13 3.36
C ASP A 162 -10.38 -1.30 2.10
N GLY A 163 -10.08 -0.01 2.31
CA GLY A 163 -9.79 0.95 1.27
C GLY A 163 -8.88 2.08 1.75
N TYR A 164 -8.15 2.67 0.82
CA TYR A 164 -7.48 3.94 1.04
C TYR A 164 -7.54 4.80 -0.22
N ALA A 165 -7.36 6.11 -0.05
CA ALA A 165 -7.16 7.05 -1.14
C ALA A 165 -6.29 8.22 -0.68
N TRP A 166 -5.72 8.93 -1.64
CA TRP A 166 -5.12 10.23 -1.41
C TRP A 166 -5.48 11.18 -2.55
N ARG A 167 -5.34 12.47 -2.30
CA ARG A 167 -5.52 13.53 -3.30
C ARG A 167 -4.68 14.75 -2.95
N THR A 168 -4.31 15.49 -3.98
CA THR A 168 -3.73 16.82 -3.84
C THR A 168 -4.70 17.79 -4.51
N ILE A 169 -5.23 18.76 -3.75
CA ILE A 169 -6.12 19.80 -4.28
C ILE A 169 -5.56 21.16 -3.89
N GLY A 170 -5.02 21.90 -4.86
CA GLY A 170 -4.18 23.06 -4.57
C GLY A 170 -2.97 22.63 -3.75
N GLU A 171 -2.75 23.29 -2.61
CA GLU A 171 -1.65 22.95 -1.69
C GLU A 171 -2.04 21.89 -0.65
N ARG A 172 -3.32 21.46 -0.62
CA ARG A 172 -3.82 20.50 0.38
C ARG A 172 -3.56 19.07 -0.07
N ARG A 173 -2.73 18.36 0.68
CA ARG A 173 -2.52 16.91 0.56
C ARG A 173 -3.38 16.19 1.58
N GLN A 174 -4.26 15.30 1.13
CA GLN A 174 -5.18 14.58 2.01
C GLN A 174 -5.11 13.08 1.75
N VAL A 175 -5.20 12.30 2.82
CA VAL A 175 -5.28 10.83 2.78
C VAL A 175 -6.53 10.36 3.50
N LEU A 176 -7.04 9.20 3.07
CA LEU A 176 -8.16 8.48 3.65
C LEU A 176 -7.76 7.02 3.83
N VAL A 177 -8.09 6.45 4.99
CA VAL A 177 -8.23 5.00 5.17
C VAL A 177 -9.65 4.70 5.65
N THR A 178 -10.24 3.64 5.13
CA THR A 178 -11.61 3.23 5.42
C THR A 178 -11.72 1.71 5.48
N ASP A 179 -12.61 1.24 6.32
CA ASP A 179 -12.94 -0.16 6.56
C ASP A 179 -14.47 -0.29 6.52
N GLY A 180 -14.97 -0.91 5.45
CA GLY A 180 -16.39 -1.12 5.22
C GLY A 180 -16.94 -2.24 6.11
N LEU A 181 -18.13 -2.05 6.67
CA LEU A 181 -18.66 -3.00 7.65
C LEU A 181 -18.82 -4.45 7.13
N GLY A 182 -18.03 -5.35 7.71
CA GLY A 182 -17.98 -6.78 7.39
C GLY A 182 -16.81 -7.11 6.47
N HIS A 183 -16.96 -8.14 5.64
CA HIS A 183 -15.96 -8.50 4.62
C HIS A 183 -16.64 -8.79 3.28
N GLY A 184 -15.83 -8.94 2.23
CA GLY A 184 -16.29 -9.31 0.89
C GLY A 184 -17.07 -8.20 0.17
N PRO A 185 -17.88 -8.53 -0.84
CA PRO A 185 -18.44 -7.54 -1.78
C PRO A 185 -19.29 -6.42 -1.17
N LEU A 186 -20.02 -6.70 -0.09
CA LEU A 186 -20.88 -5.69 0.56
C LEU A 186 -20.08 -4.68 1.39
N ALA A 187 -19.02 -5.13 2.05
CA ALA A 187 -18.07 -4.24 2.72
C ALA A 187 -17.30 -3.41 1.69
N ALA A 188 -16.83 -4.07 0.63
CA ALA A 188 -16.14 -3.42 -0.47
C ALA A 188 -16.97 -2.31 -1.12
N ALA A 189 -18.28 -2.52 -1.32
CA ALA A 189 -19.17 -1.50 -1.87
C ALA A 189 -19.32 -0.26 -0.97
N ALA A 190 -19.35 -0.43 0.36
CA ALA A 190 -19.35 0.71 1.29
C ALA A 190 -18.02 1.48 1.20
N THR A 191 -16.91 0.76 1.10
CA THR A 191 -15.59 1.35 0.88
C THR A 191 -15.49 2.09 -0.45
N ASP A 192 -15.96 1.50 -1.56
CA ASP A 192 -15.94 2.17 -2.87
C ASP A 192 -16.76 3.47 -2.85
N ALA A 193 -17.90 3.47 -2.17
CA ALA A 193 -18.69 4.68 -1.95
C ALA A 193 -17.92 5.74 -1.13
N ALA A 194 -17.17 5.33 -0.10
CA ALA A 194 -16.33 6.22 0.69
C ALA A 194 -15.18 6.82 -0.14
N LEU A 195 -14.50 6.00 -0.95
CA LEU A 195 -13.41 6.45 -1.83
C LEU A 195 -13.92 7.41 -2.91
N ALA A 196 -15.07 7.11 -3.51
CA ALA A 196 -15.72 7.99 -4.49
C ALA A 196 -16.12 9.34 -3.87
N ALA A 197 -16.77 9.30 -2.69
CA ALA A 197 -17.16 10.50 -1.96
C ALA A 197 -15.93 11.33 -1.52
N PHE A 198 -14.83 10.68 -1.13
CA PHE A 198 -13.59 11.37 -0.77
C PHE A 198 -12.96 12.09 -1.96
N ARG A 199 -12.95 11.46 -3.13
CA ARG A 199 -12.45 12.11 -4.35
C ARG A 199 -13.32 13.31 -4.75
N ALA A 200 -14.63 13.20 -4.59
CA ALA A 200 -15.60 14.26 -4.92
C ALA A 200 -15.78 15.33 -3.84
N ALA A 201 -15.29 15.11 -2.62
CA ALA A 201 -15.49 16.04 -1.50
C ALA A 201 -14.85 17.41 -1.78
N PRO A 202 -15.39 18.51 -1.24
CA PRO A 202 -14.71 19.80 -1.27
C PRO A 202 -13.31 19.73 -0.64
N ALA A 203 -12.41 20.62 -1.06
CA ALA A 203 -11.11 20.81 -0.41
C ALA A 203 -11.28 21.52 0.94
N ALA A 204 -11.74 20.78 1.94
CA ALA A 204 -12.08 21.26 3.28
C ALA A 204 -11.28 20.52 4.35
N ALA A 205 -11.30 21.01 5.58
CA ALA A 205 -10.57 20.41 6.70
C ALA A 205 -11.02 18.96 6.97
N PRO A 206 -10.16 18.09 7.54
CA PRO A 206 -10.48 16.67 7.76
C PRO A 206 -11.85 16.39 8.40
N ALA A 207 -12.27 17.17 9.42
CA ALA A 207 -13.58 16.99 10.04
C ALA A 207 -14.77 17.28 9.09
N GLU A 208 -14.62 18.24 8.19
CA GLU A 208 -15.64 18.55 7.17
C GLU A 208 -15.69 17.46 6.10
N VAL A 209 -14.53 16.92 5.71
CA VAL A 209 -14.45 15.78 4.79
C VAL A 209 -15.11 14.56 5.43
N VAL A 210 -14.81 14.22 6.69
CA VAL A 210 -15.47 13.12 7.41
C VAL A 210 -16.99 13.34 7.49
N SER A 211 -17.44 14.58 7.70
CA SER A 211 -18.87 14.93 7.70
C SER A 211 -19.53 14.79 6.32
N HIS A 212 -18.78 15.01 5.24
CA HIS A 212 -19.22 14.73 3.87
C HIS A 212 -19.32 13.22 3.63
N LEU A 213 -18.30 12.45 3.99
CA LEU A 213 -18.26 10.99 3.86
C LEU A 213 -19.40 10.32 4.63
N HIS A 214 -19.63 10.75 5.88
CA HIS A 214 -20.73 10.24 6.70
C HIS A 214 -22.10 10.39 6.01
N ARG A 215 -22.36 11.53 5.36
CA ARG A 215 -23.61 11.75 4.60
C ARG A 215 -23.67 10.89 3.34
N ALA A 216 -22.57 10.77 2.60
CA ALA A 216 -22.51 9.97 1.37
C ALA A 216 -22.72 8.47 1.63
N LEU A 217 -22.36 7.99 2.82
CA LEU A 217 -22.45 6.57 3.19
C LEU A 217 -23.80 6.15 3.77
N SER A 218 -24.80 7.04 3.88
CA SER A 218 -26.10 6.77 4.54
C SER A 218 -26.92 5.64 3.92
N HIS A 219 -26.61 5.25 2.68
CA HIS A 219 -27.29 4.17 1.96
C HIS A 219 -26.45 2.89 1.82
N THR A 220 -25.34 2.82 2.56
CA THR A 220 -24.42 1.68 2.53
C THR A 220 -24.49 0.88 3.83
N ARG A 221 -23.66 -0.16 3.97
CA ARG A 221 -23.43 -0.81 5.27
C ARG A 221 -22.74 0.10 6.28
N GLY A 222 -22.18 1.23 5.83
CA GLY A 222 -21.35 2.12 6.63
C GLY A 222 -19.90 1.64 6.69
N ALA A 223 -19.05 2.49 7.24
CA ALA A 223 -17.62 2.22 7.36
C ALA A 223 -17.03 2.92 8.59
N ALA A 224 -15.97 2.36 9.15
CA ALA A 224 -15.02 3.14 9.92
C ALA A 224 -14.08 3.86 8.94
N LEU A 225 -13.71 5.09 9.23
CA LEU A 225 -12.84 5.87 8.35
C LEU A 225 -12.06 6.94 9.10
N ALA A 226 -10.92 7.34 8.53
CA ALA A 226 -10.17 8.47 9.02
C ALA A 226 -9.55 9.26 7.87
N VAL A 227 -9.56 10.58 8.02
CA VAL A 227 -8.95 11.52 7.08
C VAL A 227 -7.81 12.26 7.78
N ALA A 228 -6.69 12.38 7.10
CA ALA A 228 -5.54 13.14 7.58
C ALA A 228 -5.02 14.11 6.50
N GLU A 229 -4.49 15.24 6.95
CA GLU A 229 -3.96 16.31 6.09
C GLU A 229 -2.67 16.86 6.72
N PRO A 230 -1.50 16.55 6.12
CA PRO A 230 -0.27 17.26 6.45
C PRO A 230 -0.37 18.74 6.08
N ASP A 231 0.08 19.61 6.98
CA ASP A 231 0.28 21.04 6.77
C ASP A 231 1.77 21.36 6.97
N PRO A 232 2.56 21.36 5.87
CA PRO A 232 3.99 21.66 5.93
C PRO A 232 4.30 23.06 6.45
N ALA A 233 3.44 24.05 6.16
CA ALA A 233 3.65 25.43 6.58
C ALA A 233 3.48 25.59 8.09
N ALA A 234 2.56 24.84 8.69
CA ALA A 234 2.34 24.82 10.13
C ALA A 234 3.20 23.80 10.89
N GLY A 235 3.82 22.82 10.21
CA GLY A 235 4.50 21.68 10.84
C GLY A 235 3.53 20.77 11.59
N LEU A 236 2.29 20.65 11.09
CA LEU A 236 1.21 19.91 11.76
C LEU A 236 0.58 18.87 10.85
N LEU A 237 0.02 17.82 11.46
CA LEU A 237 -0.91 16.91 10.85
C LEU A 237 -2.30 17.16 11.46
N ARG A 238 -3.27 17.51 10.60
CA ARG A 238 -4.68 17.58 10.98
C ARG A 238 -5.32 16.22 10.76
N TYR A 239 -6.07 15.72 11.73
CA TYR A 239 -6.64 14.38 11.69
C TYR A 239 -8.08 14.36 12.21
N ALA A 240 -8.96 13.62 11.53
CA ALA A 240 -10.30 13.31 12.00
C ALA A 240 -10.60 11.83 11.72
N GLY A 241 -10.84 11.06 12.77
CA GLY A 241 -11.18 9.64 12.70
C GLY A 241 -12.55 9.33 13.28
N LEU A 242 -13.26 8.40 12.65
CA LEU A 242 -14.56 7.88 13.06
C LEU A 242 -14.54 6.35 12.97
N GLY A 243 -14.63 5.68 14.11
CA GLY A 243 -14.55 4.22 14.22
C GLY A 243 -13.17 3.73 14.69
N ASN A 244 -12.76 2.57 14.19
CA ASN A 244 -11.60 1.79 14.62
C ASN A 244 -10.36 1.93 13.70
N ILE A 245 -10.35 2.85 12.73
CA ILE A 245 -9.14 3.13 11.96
C ILE A 245 -8.05 3.68 12.89
N SER A 246 -6.91 3.00 12.91
CA SER A 246 -5.73 3.41 13.65
C SER A 246 -4.99 4.49 12.87
N GLY A 247 -4.58 5.55 13.54
CA GLY A 247 -3.68 6.56 13.02
C GLY A 247 -2.51 6.75 13.96
N VAL A 248 -1.30 6.84 13.42
CA VAL A 248 -0.07 6.97 14.19
C VAL A 248 0.87 7.95 13.48
N VAL A 249 1.41 8.90 14.22
CA VAL A 249 2.62 9.62 13.81
C VAL A 249 3.82 8.95 14.46
N ALA A 250 4.77 8.50 13.65
CA ALA A 250 5.98 7.83 14.11
C ALA A 250 7.23 8.44 13.45
N THR A 251 8.34 8.44 14.18
CA THR A 251 9.63 8.98 13.71
C THR A 251 10.72 7.90 13.78
N GLY A 252 11.82 8.11 13.04
CA GLY A 252 12.92 7.14 12.97
C GLY A 252 13.64 6.88 14.31
N ASP A 253 13.56 7.82 15.24
CA ASP A 253 14.08 7.67 16.62
C ASP A 253 13.17 6.81 17.53
N GLY A 254 12.07 6.26 16.99
CA GLY A 254 11.16 5.38 17.69
C GLY A 254 10.05 6.10 18.48
N ARG A 255 9.97 7.44 18.46
CA ARG A 255 8.80 8.13 19.02
C ARG A 255 7.56 7.74 18.22
N ARG A 256 6.47 7.49 18.94
CA ARG A 256 5.18 7.07 18.40
C ARG A 256 4.06 7.79 19.13
N ARG A 257 3.17 8.43 18.39
CA ARG A 257 1.98 9.11 18.92
C ARG A 257 0.73 8.61 18.22
N GLY A 258 -0.17 8.00 18.97
CA GLY A 258 -1.48 7.61 18.47
C GLY A 258 -2.36 8.84 18.20
N LEU A 259 -3.12 8.76 17.11
CA LEU A 259 -4.11 9.75 16.70
C LEU A 259 -5.49 9.34 17.21
N VAL A 260 -6.34 10.32 17.53
CA VAL A 260 -7.62 10.08 18.19
C VAL A 260 -8.71 9.87 17.15
N SER A 261 -9.30 8.68 17.16
CA SER A 261 -10.54 8.36 16.45
C SER A 261 -11.71 8.33 17.43
N LEU A 262 -12.83 8.96 17.08
CA LEU A 262 -14.04 8.94 17.90
C LEU A 262 -14.89 7.71 17.56
N PRO A 263 -15.62 7.12 18.52
CA PRO A 263 -16.49 5.99 18.25
C PRO A 263 -17.65 6.38 17.32
N GLY A 264 -17.99 5.48 16.40
CA GLY A 264 -19.13 5.62 15.50
C GLY A 264 -18.87 4.98 14.15
N ILE A 265 -19.89 5.00 13.29
CA ILE A 265 -19.86 4.39 11.97
C ILE A 265 -20.34 5.43 10.97
N ALA A 266 -19.53 5.72 9.95
CA ALA A 266 -19.93 6.62 8.87
C ALA A 266 -21.14 6.04 8.13
N GLY A 267 -22.12 6.87 7.78
CA GLY A 267 -23.40 6.41 7.22
C GLY A 267 -24.47 6.04 8.26
N HIS A 268 -24.14 5.92 9.54
CA HIS A 268 -25.10 5.55 10.59
C HIS A 268 -25.15 6.55 11.74
N GLN A 269 -26.36 6.71 12.30
CA GLN A 269 -26.63 7.60 13.43
C GLN A 269 -26.14 9.04 13.18
N ARG A 270 -26.01 9.87 14.23
CA ARG A 270 -25.39 11.21 14.15
C ARG A 270 -24.13 11.21 15.01
N PRO A 271 -22.96 10.82 14.48
CA PRO A 271 -21.75 10.75 15.25
C PRO A 271 -21.24 12.15 15.61
N THR A 272 -20.50 12.24 16.71
CA THR A 272 -19.67 13.43 16.97
C THR A 272 -18.42 13.33 16.10
N ILE A 273 -18.14 14.36 15.32
CA ILE A 273 -16.94 14.44 14.47
C ILE A 273 -16.07 15.57 15.01
N ARG A 274 -14.79 15.29 15.25
CA ARG A 274 -13.81 16.27 15.72
C ARG A 274 -12.52 16.12 14.94
N GLN A 275 -11.83 17.25 14.81
CA GLN A 275 -10.46 17.31 14.32
C GLN A 275 -9.51 17.48 15.50
N TYR A 276 -8.32 16.90 15.36
CA TYR A 276 -7.19 17.08 16.26
C TYR A 276 -5.94 17.40 15.44
N ASP A 277 -5.07 18.22 16.01
CA ASP A 277 -3.81 18.64 15.39
C ASP A 277 -2.63 18.01 16.14
N TYR A 278 -1.64 17.53 15.40
CA TYR A 278 -0.47 16.83 15.91
C TYR A 278 0.81 17.40 15.29
N PRO A 279 1.93 17.50 16.01
CA PRO A 279 3.23 17.82 15.41
C PRO A 279 3.57 16.84 14.29
N PHE A 280 4.02 17.35 13.15
CA PHE A 280 4.36 16.56 11.97
C PHE A 280 5.51 17.21 11.19
N ASP A 281 6.72 16.89 11.63
CA ASP A 281 7.98 17.42 11.09
C ASP A 281 8.49 16.57 9.93
N ALA A 282 9.53 17.03 9.23
CA ALA A 282 10.14 16.40 8.05
C ALA A 282 10.43 14.89 8.19
N ASP A 283 10.84 14.46 9.38
CA ASP A 283 11.25 13.08 9.67
C ASP A 283 10.08 12.20 10.15
N SER A 284 8.87 12.74 10.15
CA SER A 284 7.66 12.04 10.59
C SER A 284 7.08 11.17 9.49
N LEU A 285 6.52 10.03 9.88
CA LEU A 285 5.68 9.19 9.04
C LEU A 285 4.28 9.15 9.66
N LEU A 286 3.28 9.46 8.85
CA LEU A 286 1.90 9.10 9.15
C LEU A 286 1.69 7.66 8.73
N ILE A 287 1.22 6.82 9.64
CA ILE A 287 0.85 5.44 9.38
C ILE A 287 -0.60 5.27 9.81
N MET A 288 -1.45 4.87 8.88
CA MET A 288 -2.87 4.61 9.10
C MET A 288 -3.19 3.18 8.68
N HIS A 289 -3.98 2.46 9.47
CA HIS A 289 -4.34 1.09 9.14
C HIS A 289 -5.71 0.69 9.68
N SER A 290 -6.33 -0.30 9.03
CA SER A 290 -7.54 -0.98 9.53
C SER A 290 -7.22 -1.86 10.74
N ASP A 291 -8.23 -2.42 11.38
CA ASP A 291 -8.05 -3.26 12.56
C ASP A 291 -7.60 -4.69 12.25
N GLY A 292 -7.53 -5.09 10.97
CA GLY A 292 -6.82 -6.29 10.51
C GLY A 292 -5.30 -6.24 10.71
N VAL A 293 -4.75 -5.06 11.00
CA VAL A 293 -3.34 -4.85 11.33
C VAL A 293 -3.19 -4.60 12.83
N VAL A 294 -2.36 -5.41 13.49
CA VAL A 294 -2.16 -5.32 14.93
C VAL A 294 -1.35 -4.07 15.28
N ASP A 295 -1.92 -3.22 16.15
CA ASP A 295 -1.30 -1.95 16.56
C ASP A 295 -0.20 -2.11 17.65
N ARG A 296 0.82 -2.93 17.37
CA ARG A 296 1.93 -3.20 18.32
C ARG A 296 3.33 -3.11 17.71
N TRP A 297 3.43 -2.75 16.44
CA TRP A 297 4.70 -2.58 15.73
C TRP A 297 5.43 -1.32 16.23
N ARG A 298 6.77 -1.32 16.14
CA ARG A 298 7.61 -0.14 16.39
C ARG A 298 8.60 0.01 15.25
N LEU A 299 8.73 1.21 14.69
CA LEU A 299 9.69 1.46 13.59
C LEU A 299 11.15 1.18 14.01
N ALA A 300 11.46 1.28 15.30
CA ALA A 300 12.76 0.90 15.85
C ALA A 300 13.10 -0.59 15.66
N ASP A 301 12.10 -1.46 15.48
CA ASP A 301 12.31 -2.89 15.19
C ASP A 301 12.73 -3.14 13.73
N TYR A 302 12.71 -2.09 12.90
CA TYR A 302 12.96 -2.11 11.45
C TYR A 302 14.05 -1.10 11.06
N PRO A 303 15.33 -1.39 11.32
CA PRO A 303 16.43 -0.49 11.03
C PRO A 303 16.46 -0.06 9.55
N GLY A 304 16.43 1.25 9.29
CA GLY A 304 16.50 1.82 7.94
C GLY A 304 15.17 1.80 7.16
N LEU A 305 14.09 1.25 7.72
CA LEU A 305 12.77 1.21 7.05
C LEU A 305 12.22 2.62 6.81
N THR A 306 12.45 3.57 7.72
CA THR A 306 11.97 4.97 7.58
C THR A 306 12.56 5.68 6.38
N GLY A 307 13.74 5.27 5.91
CA GLY A 307 14.36 5.78 4.69
C GLY A 307 13.68 5.28 3.41
N ARG A 308 12.90 4.19 3.49
CA ARG A 308 12.23 3.55 2.34
C ARG A 308 10.92 4.22 2.01
N SER A 309 10.50 4.05 0.75
CA SER A 309 9.27 4.61 0.22
C SER A 309 8.06 4.23 1.09
N PRO A 310 7.03 5.10 1.15
CA PRO A 310 5.83 4.83 1.91
C PRO A 310 5.18 3.47 1.57
N LEU A 311 5.23 3.05 0.30
CA LEU A 311 4.74 1.74 -0.13
C LEU A 311 5.50 0.57 0.52
N VAL A 312 6.84 0.62 0.54
CA VAL A 312 7.66 -0.43 1.16
C VAL A 312 7.46 -0.47 2.67
N VAL A 313 7.30 0.69 3.32
CA VAL A 313 6.93 0.77 4.74
C VAL A 313 5.57 0.11 4.97
N ALA A 314 4.55 0.47 4.18
CA ALA A 314 3.21 -0.08 4.29
C ALA A 314 3.19 -1.61 4.11
N ALA A 315 3.88 -2.12 3.08
CA ALA A 315 3.98 -3.54 2.79
C ALA A 315 4.73 -4.32 3.86
N THR A 316 5.78 -3.75 4.44
CA THR A 316 6.52 -4.36 5.55
C THR A 316 5.66 -4.47 6.81
N LEU A 317 4.92 -3.41 7.15
CA LEU A 317 4.00 -3.42 8.29
C LEU A 317 2.82 -4.38 8.05
N LEU A 318 2.28 -4.44 6.83
CA LEU A 318 1.24 -5.40 6.49
C LEU A 318 1.71 -6.85 6.65
N ARG A 319 2.94 -7.16 6.22
CA ARG A 319 3.54 -8.50 6.38
C ARG A 319 3.63 -8.91 7.85
N ASP A 320 4.20 -8.04 8.68
CA ASP A 320 4.55 -8.39 10.06
C ASP A 320 3.38 -8.23 11.05
N ALA A 321 2.51 -7.24 10.81
CA ALA A 321 1.43 -6.87 11.72
C ALA A 321 0.03 -7.20 11.17
N GLY A 322 -0.13 -7.41 9.87
CA GLY A 322 -1.37 -7.87 9.25
C GLY A 322 -1.59 -9.38 9.41
N ILE A 323 -1.47 -9.90 10.63
CA ILE A 323 -1.58 -11.35 10.91
C ILE A 323 -2.98 -11.78 11.35
N ARG A 324 -3.93 -10.85 11.48
CA ARG A 324 -5.31 -11.19 11.83
C ARG A 324 -6.01 -11.83 10.65
N ARG A 325 -7.00 -12.68 10.97
CA ARG A 325 -7.89 -13.28 9.98
C ARG A 325 -8.98 -12.27 9.63
N ASP A 326 -8.58 -11.22 8.93
CA ASP A 326 -9.43 -10.13 8.49
C ASP A 326 -8.89 -9.50 7.20
N ASP A 327 -9.68 -8.62 6.60
CA ASP A 327 -9.19 -7.61 5.67
C ASP A 327 -8.11 -6.76 6.36
N ALA A 328 -7.03 -6.44 5.65
CA ALA A 328 -5.93 -5.68 6.23
C ALA A 328 -5.38 -4.63 5.25
N GLY A 329 -5.42 -3.36 5.67
CA GLY A 329 -4.94 -2.22 4.90
C GLY A 329 -3.97 -1.37 5.70
N VAL A 330 -2.88 -0.94 5.05
CA VAL A 330 -1.92 0.03 5.59
C VAL A 330 -1.70 1.14 4.57
N LEU A 331 -1.80 2.39 5.00
CA LEU A 331 -1.37 3.57 4.27
C LEU A 331 -0.28 4.29 5.07
N VAL A 332 0.77 4.70 4.37
CA VAL A 332 1.86 5.49 4.92
C VAL A 332 1.96 6.78 4.12
N ALA A 333 2.16 7.91 4.81
CA ALA A 333 2.38 9.20 4.18
C ALA A 333 3.54 9.95 4.85
N ARG A 334 4.23 10.73 4.03
CA ARG A 334 5.31 11.64 4.40
C ARG A 334 4.82 13.09 4.36
N PRO A 335 5.51 13.99 5.06
CA PRO A 335 5.15 15.40 5.11
C PRO A 335 5.25 16.09 3.74
N TRP A 336 6.34 15.86 3.01
CA TRP A 336 6.58 16.44 1.69
C TRP A 336 7.44 15.58 0.79
#